data_AF-A0A0D9YVM4-F1
#
_entry.id   AF-A0A0D9YVM4-F1
#
_cell.length_a   1.000
_cell.length_b   1.000
_cell.length_c   1.000
_cell.angle_alpha   90.00
_cell.angle_beta   90.00
_cell.angle_gamma   90.00
#
_symmetry.space_group_name_H-M   'P 1'
#
loop_
_entity.id
_entity.type
_entity.pdbx_description
1 polymer ?
#
loop_
_entity_poly.entity_id
_entity_poly.type
_entity_poly.pdbx_seq_one_letter_code
_entity_poly.pdbx_strand_id
1 'polypeptide(L)'
;MAIDLGCHVGCASPETKQEETADPTAAPVVVDDVEAAAGGRRPGDGGGVNYVARAQWLRAAVLGANDGLVSVASLMVGVGAANGTRRAMLVSGLAGLVAGACSMAIGEFVSVYAQCDIQAAQIERARGGKDADGGEEEEELPSPTMAAVASALSFAAGAALPLLAGGFVRPWAARVAAVCAASSLGLAGFGVASAYIGGAGVARSGVRMLVGGWLAMAVTYGVLKLFGMHGV
;
A
#
# COMPACT_ATOMS: atom_id res chain seq x y z
N MET A 1 7.87 17.29 -56.47
CA MET A 1 8.12 18.45 -55.57
C MET A 1 8.84 17.90 -54.35
N ALA A 2 10.17 17.95 -54.38
CA ALA A 2 10.98 17.83 -53.17
C ALA A 2 10.81 19.11 -52.36
N ILE A 3 10.89 19.04 -51.01
CA ILE A 3 11.85 19.80 -50.21
C ILE A 3 12.23 18.94 -48.99
N ASP A 4 13.51 18.61 -48.97
CA ASP A 4 14.34 18.24 -47.82
C ASP A 4 15.01 19.54 -47.31
N LEU A 5 15.15 19.67 -45.99
CA LEU A 5 16.14 20.48 -45.24
C LEU A 5 16.00 19.98 -43.78
N GLY A 6 16.89 19.21 -43.16
CA GLY A 6 18.32 19.45 -42.96
C GLY A 6 18.47 20.66 -42.03
N CYS A 7 19.11 20.67 -40.85
CA CYS A 7 20.32 19.99 -40.37
C CYS A 7 20.54 20.52 -38.91
N HIS A 8 21.42 20.06 -38.00
CA HIS A 8 22.81 19.64 -38.21
C HIS A 8 23.50 19.26 -36.86
N VAL A 9 24.49 18.35 -36.96
CA VAL A 9 25.75 18.22 -36.17
C VAL A 9 25.65 17.71 -34.72
N GLY A 10 26.47 16.77 -34.22
CA GLY A 10 27.64 16.08 -34.77
C GLY A 10 28.59 15.61 -33.65
N CYS A 11 29.13 14.40 -33.84
CA CYS A 11 30.39 13.79 -33.39
C CYS A 11 31.12 14.28 -32.11
N ALA A 12 31.46 13.35 -31.21
CA ALA A 12 32.84 12.89 -30.95
C ALA A 12 33.00 12.16 -29.59
N SER A 13 33.71 11.04 -29.61
CA SER A 13 34.52 10.52 -28.47
C SER A 13 35.99 10.75 -28.86
N PRO A 14 36.92 11.12 -27.94
CA PRO A 14 37.76 10.09 -27.29
C PRO A 14 38.31 10.42 -25.86
N GLU A 15 38.61 9.35 -25.10
CA GLU A 15 39.76 9.04 -24.20
C GLU A 15 40.55 10.17 -23.49
N THR A 16 41.03 10.13 -22.22
CA THR A 16 41.47 9.06 -21.30
C THR A 16 41.90 9.63 -19.91
N LYS A 17 41.91 8.74 -18.88
CA LYS A 17 42.75 8.67 -17.64
C LYS A 17 42.45 9.52 -16.39
N GLN A 18 41.90 8.86 -15.35
CA GLN A 18 42.58 8.50 -14.06
C GLN A 18 41.60 7.73 -13.15
N GLU A 19 41.84 6.42 -12.93
CA GLU A 19 42.41 5.83 -11.68
C GLU A 19 41.44 5.91 -10.48
N GLU A 20 40.64 4.86 -10.25
CA GLU A 20 40.91 3.72 -9.34
C GLU A 20 40.54 4.03 -7.89
N THR A 21 39.47 3.39 -7.38
CA THR A 21 39.49 2.57 -6.15
C THR A 21 38.08 2.08 -5.79
N ALA A 22 37.91 0.75 -5.79
CA ALA A 22 36.89 -0.05 -5.08
C ALA A 22 35.40 0.30 -5.27
N ASP A 23 34.67 -0.62 -5.91
CA ASP A 23 33.24 -0.84 -5.65
C ASP A 23 33.12 -1.97 -4.61
N PRO A 24 32.75 -1.68 -3.35
CA PRO A 24 32.41 -2.70 -2.40
C PRO A 24 30.94 -2.53 -1.96
N THR A 25 30.09 -3.40 -2.49
CA THR A 25 29.01 -4.06 -1.71
C THR A 25 27.75 -3.24 -1.37
N ALA A 26 26.61 -3.83 -1.75
CA ALA A 26 25.27 -3.76 -1.11
C ALA A 26 24.37 -2.52 -1.32
N ALA A 27 23.27 -2.72 -2.05
CA ALA A 27 22.02 -3.06 -1.37
C ALA A 27 21.03 -3.73 -2.36
N PRO A 28 20.47 -4.91 -2.03
CA PRO A 28 19.37 -5.48 -2.79
C PRO A 28 18.12 -4.63 -2.55
N VAL A 29 17.30 -4.46 -3.58
CA VAL A 29 15.96 -3.92 -3.42
C VAL A 29 15.15 -4.95 -2.65
N VAL A 30 15.08 -4.79 -1.33
CA VAL A 30 14.25 -5.59 -0.42
C VAL A 30 12.80 -5.18 -0.66
N VAL A 31 12.15 -5.87 -1.59
CA VAL A 31 10.69 -6.00 -1.57
C VAL A 31 10.36 -7.06 -0.52
N ASP A 32 9.65 -6.62 0.53
CA ASP A 32 9.31 -7.38 1.74
C ASP A 32 9.01 -8.87 1.51
N ASP A 33 9.64 -9.70 2.34
CA ASP A 33 9.63 -11.17 2.43
C ASP A 33 8.26 -11.82 2.75
N VAL A 34 7.16 -11.33 2.20
CA VAL A 34 5.83 -11.96 2.36
C VAL A 34 5.64 -13.18 1.43
N GLU A 35 6.50 -13.33 0.42
CA GLU A 35 6.41 -14.41 -0.59
C GLU A 35 7.13 -15.72 -0.15
N ALA A 36 7.93 -15.71 0.92
CA ALA A 36 8.84 -16.81 1.26
C ALA A 36 8.21 -17.99 2.02
N ALA A 37 6.92 -17.94 2.38
CA ALA A 37 6.27 -18.98 3.21
C ALA A 37 5.37 -19.96 2.43
N ALA A 38 5.21 -19.82 1.11
CA ALA A 38 4.34 -20.69 0.30
C ALA A 38 5.12 -21.64 -0.62
N GLY A 39 6.08 -22.38 -0.07
CA GLY A 39 6.81 -23.43 -0.79
C GLY A 39 6.10 -24.78 -0.73
N GLY A 40 5.77 -25.37 -1.91
CA GLY A 40 5.41 -26.78 -2.02
C GLY A 40 4.58 -27.16 -3.26
N ARG A 41 5.15 -27.03 -4.47
CA ARG A 41 4.52 -27.48 -5.73
C ARG A 41 4.53 -29.02 -5.82
N ARG A 42 3.35 -29.64 -5.92
CA ARG A 42 3.16 -31.01 -6.45
C ARG A 42 2.25 -30.94 -7.70
N PRO A 43 2.59 -31.61 -8.80
CA PRO A 43 1.78 -31.60 -10.00
C PRO A 43 0.70 -32.68 -9.93
N GLY A 44 -0.55 -32.28 -10.17
CA GLY A 44 -1.69 -33.19 -10.36
C GLY A 44 -2.75 -33.08 -9.28
N ASP A 45 -3.69 -32.13 -9.45
CA ASP A 45 -5.09 -32.36 -9.09
C ASP A 45 -6.02 -31.40 -9.86
N GLY A 46 -7.04 -31.97 -10.51
CA GLY A 46 -8.09 -31.23 -11.19
C GLY A 46 -9.08 -30.70 -10.16
N GLY A 47 -9.27 -29.38 -10.14
CA GLY A 47 -10.06 -28.68 -9.10
C GLY A 47 -9.26 -27.66 -8.29
N GLY A 48 -8.11 -27.21 -8.80
CA GLY A 48 -7.18 -26.31 -8.13
C GLY A 48 -7.83 -24.99 -7.71
N VAL A 49 -7.82 -24.74 -6.40
CA VAL A 49 -8.15 -23.45 -5.82
C VAL A 49 -7.11 -22.42 -6.27
N ASN A 50 -7.51 -21.28 -6.82
CA ASN A 50 -6.59 -20.23 -7.25
C ASN A 50 -5.94 -19.49 -6.07
N TYR A 51 -4.84 -20.04 -5.58
CA TYR A 51 -4.07 -19.50 -4.46
C TYR A 51 -3.44 -18.14 -4.79
N VAL A 52 -2.96 -17.94 -6.02
CA VAL A 52 -2.34 -16.67 -6.47
C VAL A 52 -3.34 -15.54 -6.44
N ALA A 53 -4.49 -15.71 -7.11
CA ALA A 53 -5.58 -14.75 -7.07
C ALA A 53 -6.04 -14.46 -5.63
N ARG A 54 -6.08 -15.50 -4.77
CA ARG A 54 -6.43 -15.35 -3.35
C ARG A 54 -5.43 -14.52 -2.55
N ALA A 55 -4.14 -14.78 -2.72
CA ALA A 55 -3.09 -14.03 -2.06
C ALA A 55 -3.13 -12.56 -2.46
N GLN A 56 -3.40 -12.26 -3.74
CA GLN A 56 -3.43 -10.91 -4.28
C GLN A 56 -4.57 -10.06 -3.71
N TRP A 57 -5.82 -10.56 -3.75
CA TRP A 57 -6.93 -9.78 -3.16
C TRP A 57 -6.83 -9.71 -1.63
N LEU A 58 -6.25 -10.72 -0.97
CA LEU A 58 -6.05 -10.71 0.48
C LEU A 58 -5.00 -9.68 0.90
N ARG A 59 -3.89 -9.59 0.18
CA ARG A 59 -2.88 -8.54 0.36
C ARG A 59 -3.50 -7.16 0.20
N ALA A 60 -4.24 -6.95 -0.88
CA ALA A 60 -4.95 -5.70 -1.16
C ALA A 60 -5.94 -5.34 -0.03
N ALA A 61 -6.65 -6.34 0.51
CA ALA A 61 -7.59 -6.15 1.61
C ALA A 61 -6.89 -5.80 2.95
N VAL A 62 -5.78 -6.45 3.29
CA VAL A 62 -5.04 -6.16 4.53
C VAL A 62 -4.44 -4.77 4.49
N LEU A 63 -3.85 -4.38 3.35
CA LEU A 63 -3.31 -3.03 3.15
C LEU A 63 -4.42 -1.98 3.23
N GLY A 64 -5.54 -2.21 2.52
CA GLY A 64 -6.70 -1.33 2.57
C GLY A 64 -7.20 -1.11 4.00
N ALA A 65 -7.45 -2.18 4.76
CA ALA A 65 -7.92 -2.08 6.14
C ALA A 65 -6.98 -1.31 7.07
N ASN A 66 -5.68 -1.59 7.01
CA ASN A 66 -4.70 -0.91 7.84
C ASN A 66 -4.60 0.58 7.47
N ASP A 67 -4.53 0.89 6.18
CA ASP A 67 -4.46 2.27 5.70
C ASP A 67 -5.72 3.05 6.07
N GLY A 68 -6.90 2.44 5.91
CA GLY A 68 -8.18 3.06 6.29
C GLY A 68 -8.25 3.37 7.78
N LEU A 69 -7.78 2.45 8.62
CA LEU A 69 -7.75 2.64 10.06
C LEU A 69 -6.81 3.78 10.46
N VAL A 70 -5.56 3.75 9.98
CA VAL A 70 -4.52 4.71 10.41
C VAL A 70 -4.78 6.09 9.80
N SER A 71 -5.07 6.18 8.51
CA SER A 71 -5.22 7.45 7.80
C SER A 71 -6.42 8.25 8.31
N VAL A 72 -7.61 7.63 8.37
CA VAL A 72 -8.84 8.31 8.81
C VAL A 72 -8.73 8.72 10.27
N ALA A 73 -8.18 7.85 11.12
CA ALA A 73 -8.02 8.18 12.51
C ALA A 73 -6.97 9.29 12.74
N SER A 74 -5.88 9.32 11.96
CA SER A 74 -4.87 10.39 11.99
C SER A 74 -5.47 11.72 11.55
N LEU A 75 -6.27 11.72 10.48
CA LEU A 75 -7.01 12.91 10.03
C LEU A 75 -7.98 13.42 11.09
N MET A 76 -8.78 12.52 11.68
CA MET A 76 -9.73 12.88 12.74
C MET A 76 -9.01 13.50 13.95
N VAL A 77 -7.96 12.87 14.45
CA VAL A 77 -7.19 13.34 15.60
C VAL A 77 -6.46 14.65 15.28
N GLY A 78 -5.87 14.78 14.10
CA GLY A 78 -5.19 15.99 13.64
C GLY A 78 -6.12 17.18 13.44
N VAL A 79 -7.22 17.03 12.70
CA VAL A 79 -8.21 18.11 12.53
C VAL A 79 -8.88 18.45 13.86
N GLY A 80 -9.08 17.44 14.70
CA GLY A 80 -9.50 17.59 16.09
C GLY A 80 -8.55 18.45 16.93
N ALA A 81 -7.25 18.37 16.67
CA ALA A 81 -6.22 19.18 17.33
C ALA A 81 -6.25 20.64 16.87
N ALA A 82 -6.51 20.87 15.58
CA ALA A 82 -6.53 22.21 15.00
C ALA A 82 -7.80 23.00 15.36
N ASN A 83 -8.98 22.37 15.30
CA ASN A 83 -10.26 23.10 15.36
C ASN A 83 -11.11 22.77 16.61
N GLY A 84 -10.80 21.70 17.35
CA GLY A 84 -11.53 21.27 18.58
C GLY A 84 -12.99 20.79 18.37
N THR A 85 -13.63 21.23 17.29
CA THR A 85 -15.03 21.01 16.97
C THR A 85 -15.29 19.58 16.52
N ARG A 86 -16.35 18.95 17.06
CA ARG A 86 -16.74 17.57 16.68
C ARG A 86 -17.09 17.44 15.20
N ARG A 87 -17.81 18.41 14.65
CA ARG A 87 -18.20 18.39 13.24
C ARG A 87 -16.98 18.41 12.32
N ALA A 88 -15.99 19.25 12.59
CA ALA A 88 -14.75 19.31 11.80
C ALA A 88 -13.99 17.97 11.82
N MET A 89 -13.86 17.36 13.00
CA MET A 89 -13.25 16.03 13.16
C MET A 89 -14.02 14.94 12.38
N LEU A 90 -15.36 14.89 12.47
CA LEU A 90 -16.14 13.86 11.79
C LEU A 90 -16.21 14.08 10.27
N VAL A 91 -16.33 15.32 9.82
CA VAL A 91 -16.36 15.67 8.39
C VAL A 91 -15.01 15.35 7.74
N SER A 92 -13.89 15.64 8.40
CA SER A 92 -12.57 15.26 7.88
C SER A 92 -12.38 13.75 7.84
N GLY A 93 -12.85 13.02 8.86
CA GLY A 93 -12.81 11.56 8.85
C GLY A 93 -13.66 10.96 7.72
N LEU A 94 -14.88 11.45 7.50
CA LEU A 94 -15.75 10.97 6.43
C LEU A 94 -15.20 11.32 5.04
N ALA A 95 -14.68 12.54 4.87
CA ALA A 95 -14.03 12.95 3.64
C ALA A 95 -12.79 12.07 3.36
N GLY A 96 -11.97 11.82 4.39
CA GLY A 96 -10.83 10.91 4.31
C GLY A 96 -11.22 9.47 3.98
N LEU A 97 -12.35 8.98 4.53
CA LEU A 97 -12.87 7.66 4.20
C LEU A 97 -13.21 7.54 2.71
N VAL A 98 -13.99 8.49 2.18
CA VAL A 98 -14.44 8.45 0.79
C VAL A 98 -13.26 8.65 -0.17
N ALA A 99 -12.48 9.71 0.06
CA ALA A 99 -11.32 10.01 -0.78
C ALA A 99 -10.28 8.88 -0.74
N GLY A 100 -9.99 8.35 0.45
CA GLY A 100 -9.05 7.25 0.63
C GLY A 100 -9.51 5.95 0.00
N ALA A 101 -10.78 5.54 0.19
CA ALA A 101 -11.32 4.32 -0.43
C ALA A 101 -11.28 4.39 -1.95
N CYS A 102 -11.67 5.52 -2.55
CA CYS A 102 -11.58 5.73 -3.99
C CYS A 102 -10.13 5.71 -4.50
N SER A 103 -9.22 6.41 -3.80
CA SER A 103 -7.80 6.42 -4.16
C SER A 103 -7.18 5.03 -4.09
N MET A 104 -7.57 4.23 -3.09
CA MET A 104 -7.05 2.88 -2.91
C MET A 104 -7.59 1.91 -3.96
N ALA A 105 -8.86 2.03 -4.34
CA ALA A 105 -9.43 1.28 -5.46
C ALA A 105 -8.66 1.55 -6.75
N ILE A 106 -8.43 2.83 -7.07
CA ILE A 106 -7.72 3.24 -8.28
C ILE A 106 -6.26 2.78 -8.24
N GLY A 107 -5.57 2.99 -7.12
CA GLY A 107 -4.16 2.60 -6.96
C GLY A 107 -3.94 1.10 -7.11
N GLU A 108 -4.81 0.28 -6.50
CA GLU A 108 -4.73 -1.17 -6.62
C GLU A 108 -5.08 -1.64 -8.05
N PHE A 109 -6.11 -1.06 -8.68
CA PHE A 109 -6.47 -1.37 -10.06
C PHE A 109 -5.30 -1.09 -11.02
N VAL A 110 -4.72 0.10 -10.95
CA VAL A 110 -3.59 0.50 -11.81
C VAL A 110 -2.35 -0.36 -11.51
N SER A 111 -2.08 -0.67 -10.25
CA SER A 111 -0.95 -1.52 -9.87
C SER A 111 -1.07 -2.92 -10.47
N VAL A 112 -2.24 -3.56 -10.38
CA VAL A 112 -2.45 -4.90 -10.94
C VAL A 112 -2.38 -4.87 -12.47
N TYR A 113 -2.96 -3.85 -13.10
CA TYR A 113 -2.82 -3.67 -14.55
C TYR A 113 -1.36 -3.53 -14.99
N ALA A 114 -0.57 -2.71 -14.30
CA ALA A 114 0.85 -2.56 -14.60
C ALA A 114 1.63 -3.88 -14.44
N GLN A 115 1.28 -4.73 -13.48
CA GLN A 115 1.87 -6.06 -13.33
C GLN A 115 1.56 -6.96 -14.53
N CYS A 116 0.32 -6.95 -15.01
CA CYS A 116 -0.07 -7.68 -16.22
C CYS A 116 0.69 -7.17 -17.46
N ASP A 117 0.83 -5.85 -17.61
CA ASP A 117 1.54 -5.24 -18.75
C ASP A 117 3.02 -5.64 -18.76
N ILE A 118 3.67 -5.69 -17.58
CA ILE A 118 5.05 -6.14 -17.45
C ILE A 118 5.17 -7.61 -17.85
N GLN A 119 4.29 -8.49 -17.35
CA GLN A 119 4.33 -9.91 -17.70
C GLN A 119 4.15 -10.14 -19.21
N ALA A 120 3.20 -9.44 -19.85
CA ALA A 120 2.99 -9.51 -21.29
C ALA A 120 4.26 -9.12 -22.07
N ALA A 121 4.94 -8.05 -21.66
CA ALA A 121 6.18 -7.60 -22.29
C ALA A 121 7.35 -8.58 -22.09
N GLN A 122 7.42 -9.28 -20.94
CA GLN A 122 8.45 -10.30 -20.70
C GLN A 122 8.23 -11.53 -21.60
N ILE A 123 6.98 -11.96 -21.79
CA ILE A 123 6.63 -13.08 -22.67
C ILE A 123 6.98 -12.75 -24.14
N GLU A 124 6.70 -11.54 -24.61
CA GLU A 124 7.05 -11.12 -25.97
C GLU A 124 8.57 -11.14 -26.20
N ARG A 125 9.36 -10.70 -25.21
CA ARG A 125 10.84 -10.75 -25.25
C ARG A 125 11.37 -12.18 -25.24
N ALA A 126 10.79 -13.05 -24.41
CA ALA A 126 11.17 -14.47 -24.34
C ALA A 126 10.88 -15.20 -25.67
N ARG A 127 9.76 -14.87 -26.34
CA ARG A 127 9.41 -15.44 -27.66
C ARG A 127 10.29 -14.95 -28.81
N GLY A 128 10.89 -13.75 -28.69
CA GLY A 128 11.79 -13.18 -29.70
C GLY A 128 13.23 -13.70 -29.66
N GLY A 129 13.67 -14.27 -28.53
CA GLY A 129 14.95 -14.96 -28.38
C GLY A 129 14.77 -16.46 -28.65
N LYS A 130 15.48 -17.02 -29.64
CA LYS A 130 15.56 -18.47 -29.86
C LYS A 130 16.26 -19.13 -28.66
N ASP A 131 15.51 -19.49 -27.63
CA ASP A 131 15.80 -20.49 -26.58
C ASP A 131 14.49 -20.72 -25.79
N ALA A 132 13.43 -21.17 -26.49
CA ALA A 132 12.17 -21.55 -25.87
C ALA A 132 12.19 -23.06 -25.56
N ASP A 133 12.91 -23.47 -24.51
CA ASP A 133 12.67 -24.75 -23.84
C ASP A 133 11.48 -24.59 -22.89
N GLY A 134 10.65 -25.62 -22.85
CA GLY A 134 9.23 -25.52 -22.52
C GLY A 134 8.90 -25.25 -21.06
N GLY A 135 7.83 -24.48 -20.87
CA GLY A 135 7.21 -24.24 -19.57
C GLY A 135 6.24 -23.07 -19.62
N GLU A 136 5.26 -23.10 -20.54
CA GLU A 136 4.13 -22.16 -20.50
C GLU A 136 3.27 -22.51 -19.27
N GLU A 137 3.66 -22.00 -18.09
CA GLU A 137 2.70 -21.79 -17.01
C GLU A 137 1.89 -20.56 -17.43
N GLU A 138 0.69 -20.78 -17.98
CA GLU A 138 -0.37 -19.76 -18.03
C GLU A 138 -0.64 -19.34 -16.58
N GLU A 139 0.11 -18.35 -16.10
CA GLU A 139 -0.13 -17.73 -14.82
C GLU A 139 -1.49 -17.01 -14.92
N GLU A 140 -2.48 -17.56 -14.23
CA GLU A 140 -3.86 -17.08 -14.28
C GLU A 140 -3.89 -15.59 -13.91
N LEU A 141 -4.26 -14.76 -14.89
CA LEU A 141 -4.16 -13.31 -14.79
C LEU A 141 -4.90 -12.80 -13.54
N PRO A 142 -4.25 -11.97 -12.70
CA PRO A 142 -4.85 -11.38 -11.52
C PRO A 142 -6.11 -10.60 -11.90
N SER A 143 -7.24 -10.80 -11.20
CA SER A 143 -8.45 -10.03 -11.46
C SER A 143 -8.33 -8.61 -10.86
N PRO A 144 -8.07 -7.55 -11.66
CA PRO A 144 -7.69 -6.23 -11.15
C PRO A 144 -8.85 -5.56 -10.40
N THR A 145 -10.07 -5.82 -10.88
CA THR A 145 -11.31 -5.30 -10.29
C THR A 145 -11.60 -5.91 -8.92
N MET A 146 -11.32 -7.21 -8.71
CA MET A 146 -11.57 -7.84 -7.40
C MET A 146 -10.59 -7.34 -6.35
N ALA A 147 -9.30 -7.21 -6.68
CA ALA A 147 -8.30 -6.67 -5.77
C ALA A 147 -8.63 -5.21 -5.38
N ALA A 148 -9.02 -4.38 -6.35
CA ALA A 148 -9.42 -2.99 -6.12
C ALA A 148 -10.67 -2.86 -5.23
N VAL A 149 -11.70 -3.67 -5.46
CA VAL A 149 -12.92 -3.64 -4.63
C VAL A 149 -12.61 -4.17 -3.24
N ALA A 150 -11.80 -5.23 -3.11
CA ALA A 150 -11.40 -5.77 -1.81
C ALA A 150 -10.60 -4.73 -0.99
N SER A 151 -9.65 -4.00 -1.60
CA SER A 151 -8.90 -2.95 -0.93
C SER A 151 -9.79 -1.76 -0.53
N ALA A 152 -10.72 -1.33 -1.38
CA ALA A 152 -11.62 -0.23 -1.08
C ALA A 152 -12.59 -0.55 0.06
N LEU A 153 -13.20 -1.75 0.04
CA LEU A 153 -14.14 -2.18 1.07
C LEU A 153 -13.46 -2.40 2.42
N SER A 154 -12.28 -3.04 2.40
CA SER A 154 -11.49 -3.23 3.60
C SER A 154 -10.99 -1.89 4.17
N PHE A 155 -10.60 -0.93 3.32
CA PHE A 155 -10.30 0.45 3.74
C PHE A 155 -11.48 1.10 4.44
N ALA A 156 -12.68 1.04 3.84
CA ALA A 156 -13.88 1.58 4.46
C ALA A 156 -14.18 0.89 5.81
N ALA A 157 -13.96 -0.43 5.90
CA ALA A 157 -14.14 -1.18 7.15
C ALA A 157 -13.13 -0.76 8.23
N GLY A 158 -11.85 -0.60 7.88
CA GLY A 158 -10.83 -0.08 8.79
C GLY A 158 -11.12 1.34 9.26
N ALA A 159 -11.56 2.21 8.35
CA ALA A 159 -11.94 3.59 8.62
C ALA A 159 -13.22 3.73 9.47
N ALA A 160 -14.10 2.73 9.48
CA ALA A 160 -15.34 2.77 10.25
C ALA A 160 -15.08 2.79 11.77
N LEU A 161 -14.09 2.04 12.25
CA LEU A 161 -13.72 1.97 13.67
C LEU A 161 -13.48 3.35 14.32
N PRO A 162 -12.56 4.19 13.81
CA PRO A 162 -12.27 5.49 14.40
C PRO A 162 -13.44 6.47 14.20
N LEU A 163 -14.18 6.38 13.09
CA LEU A 163 -15.37 7.20 12.85
C LEU A 163 -16.47 6.93 13.86
N LEU A 164 -16.75 5.64 14.12
CA LEU A 164 -17.71 5.22 15.14
C LEU A 164 -17.25 5.67 16.53
N ALA A 165 -15.98 5.44 16.89
CA ALA A 165 -15.44 5.88 18.18
C ALA A 165 -15.55 7.41 18.38
N GLY A 166 -15.27 8.18 17.32
CA GLY A 166 -15.36 9.65 17.36
C GLY A 166 -16.78 10.20 17.38
N GLY A 167 -17.78 9.44 16.90
CA GLY A 167 -19.17 9.88 16.79
C GLY A 167 -19.92 9.94 18.12
N PHE A 168 -19.72 8.93 18.98
CA PHE A 168 -20.52 8.75 20.20
C PHE A 168 -20.04 9.58 21.41
N VAL A 169 -18.79 10.09 21.39
CA VAL A 169 -18.18 10.71 22.57
C VAL A 169 -18.27 12.24 22.54
N ARG A 170 -18.85 12.83 23.60
CA ARG A 170 -19.06 14.28 23.68
C ARG A 170 -17.81 15.12 24.00
N PRO A 171 -17.09 14.84 25.10
CA PRO A 171 -15.94 15.64 25.51
C PRO A 171 -14.81 15.54 24.48
N TRP A 172 -14.10 16.64 24.22
CA TRP A 172 -13.00 16.64 23.22
C TRP A 172 -11.88 15.66 23.59
N ALA A 173 -11.38 15.73 24.83
CA ALA A 173 -10.29 14.85 25.28
C ALA A 173 -10.70 13.37 25.25
N ALA A 174 -11.89 13.06 25.77
CA ALA A 174 -12.42 11.69 25.75
C ALA A 174 -12.63 11.16 24.33
N ARG A 175 -13.01 12.03 23.38
CA ARG A 175 -13.21 11.65 21.99
C ARG A 175 -11.91 11.35 21.26
N VAL A 176 -10.89 12.19 21.44
CA VAL A 176 -9.54 11.90 20.92
C VAL A 176 -9.02 10.60 21.51
N ALA A 177 -9.15 10.42 22.83
CA ALA A 177 -8.75 9.19 23.51
C ALA A 177 -9.51 7.97 22.98
N ALA A 178 -10.82 8.07 22.74
CA ALA A 178 -11.63 6.99 22.19
C ALA A 178 -11.18 6.62 20.76
N VAL A 179 -10.89 7.59 19.90
CA VAL A 179 -10.36 7.33 18.56
C VAL A 179 -8.99 6.65 18.64
N CYS A 180 -8.06 7.18 19.44
CA CYS A 180 -6.74 6.56 19.60
C CYS A 180 -6.82 5.14 20.18
N ALA A 181 -7.70 4.90 21.17
CA ALA A 181 -7.91 3.58 21.75
C ALA A 181 -8.52 2.61 20.75
N ALA A 182 -9.58 3.02 20.02
CA ALA A 182 -10.20 2.20 18.98
C ALA A 182 -9.21 1.86 17.86
N SER A 183 -8.40 2.82 17.43
CA SER A 183 -7.34 2.58 16.43
C SER A 183 -6.24 1.67 16.95
N SER A 184 -5.85 1.80 18.22
CA SER A 184 -4.85 0.90 18.80
C SER A 184 -5.36 -0.54 18.90
N LEU A 185 -6.64 -0.72 19.30
CA LEU A 185 -7.29 -2.03 19.32
C LEU A 185 -7.44 -2.60 17.90
N GLY A 186 -7.81 -1.76 16.92
CA GLY A 186 -7.87 -2.16 15.52
C GLY A 186 -6.52 -2.58 14.98
N LEU A 187 -5.44 -1.82 15.24
CA LEU A 187 -4.08 -2.13 14.83
C LEU A 187 -3.54 -3.40 15.49
N ALA A 188 -3.84 -3.61 16.77
CA ALA A 188 -3.51 -4.86 17.44
C ALA A 188 -4.26 -6.04 16.80
N GLY A 189 -5.56 -5.88 16.52
CA GLY A 189 -6.38 -6.88 15.84
C GLY A 189 -5.88 -7.21 14.43
N PHE A 190 -5.56 -6.21 13.62
CA PHE A 190 -4.98 -6.39 12.29
C PHE A 190 -3.57 -6.98 12.37
N GLY A 191 -2.73 -6.56 13.32
CA GLY A 191 -1.40 -7.13 13.51
C GLY A 191 -1.44 -8.63 13.85
N VAL A 192 -2.42 -9.03 14.66
CA VAL A 192 -2.72 -10.43 14.96
C VAL A 192 -3.24 -11.17 13.72
N ALA A 193 -4.21 -10.60 13.00
CA ALA A 193 -4.78 -11.20 11.79
C ALA A 193 -3.72 -11.38 10.69
N SER A 194 -2.90 -10.36 10.42
CA SER A 194 -1.79 -10.40 9.47
C SER A 194 -0.73 -11.42 9.87
N ALA A 195 -0.48 -11.60 11.16
CA ALA A 195 0.43 -12.64 11.64
C ALA A 195 -0.13 -14.05 11.41
N TYR A 196 -1.43 -14.26 11.66
CA TYR A 196 -2.09 -15.53 11.37
C TYR A 196 -2.09 -15.87 9.88
N ILE A 197 -2.31 -14.88 9.01
CA ILE A 197 -2.33 -15.07 7.55
C ILE A 197 -0.92 -15.28 7.00
N GLY A 198 0.06 -14.51 7.49
CA GLY A 198 1.45 -14.52 6.99
C GLY A 198 2.39 -15.51 7.68
N GLY A 199 1.91 -16.29 8.65
CA GLY A 199 2.75 -17.24 9.41
C GLY A 199 3.84 -16.61 10.29
N ALA A 200 3.81 -15.29 10.48
CA ALA A 200 4.82 -14.54 11.23
C ALA A 200 4.51 -14.51 12.74
N GLY A 201 5.53 -14.20 13.55
CA GLY A 201 5.34 -14.01 14.99
C GLY A 201 4.40 -12.84 15.31
N VAL A 202 3.28 -13.13 15.97
CA VAL A 202 2.21 -12.17 16.34
C VAL A 202 2.74 -10.92 17.03
N ALA A 203 3.69 -11.07 17.96
CA ALA A 203 4.26 -9.94 18.69
C ALA A 203 5.04 -8.98 17.78
N ARG A 204 5.83 -9.49 16.82
CA ARG A 204 6.66 -8.65 15.94
C ARG A 204 5.80 -7.89 14.93
N SER A 205 4.81 -8.57 14.35
CA SER A 205 3.84 -7.97 13.43
C SER A 205 3.01 -6.88 14.13
N GLY A 206 2.45 -7.21 15.30
CA GLY A 206 1.63 -6.29 16.08
C GLY A 206 2.38 -5.05 16.55
N VAL A 207 3.62 -5.21 17.04
CA VAL A 207 4.44 -4.06 17.46
C VAL A 207 4.74 -3.13 16.29
N ARG A 208 5.12 -3.65 15.12
CA ARG A 208 5.38 -2.82 13.93
C ARG A 208 4.15 -1.99 13.54
N MET A 209 2.97 -2.60 13.53
CA MET A 209 1.72 -1.92 13.18
C MET A 209 1.34 -0.84 14.22
N LEU A 210 1.44 -1.16 15.51
CA LEU A 210 1.13 -0.21 16.58
C LEU A 210 2.08 0.99 16.56
N VAL A 211 3.39 0.74 16.47
CA VAL A 211 4.40 1.80 16.45
C VAL A 211 4.25 2.67 15.21
N GLY A 212 4.07 2.06 14.03
CA GLY A 212 3.85 2.80 12.78
C GLY A 212 2.58 3.65 12.84
N GLY A 213 1.47 3.10 13.32
CA GLY A 213 0.20 3.81 13.43
C GLY A 213 0.24 4.97 14.44
N TRP A 214 0.85 4.76 15.60
CA TRP A 214 1.03 5.84 16.60
C TRP A 214 1.98 6.93 16.12
N LEU A 215 3.04 6.57 15.39
CA LEU A 215 3.94 7.55 14.79
C LEU A 215 3.20 8.41 13.76
N ALA A 216 2.43 7.80 12.86
CA ALA A 216 1.63 8.52 11.87
C ALA A 216 0.65 9.50 12.53
N MET A 217 -0.09 9.02 13.54
CA MET A 217 -0.99 9.83 14.35
C MET A 217 -0.30 11.02 15.01
N ALA A 218 0.84 10.77 15.65
CA ALA A 218 1.59 11.81 16.36
C ALA A 218 2.09 12.90 15.41
N VAL A 219 2.60 12.49 14.23
CA VAL A 219 3.04 13.42 13.19
C VAL A 219 1.86 14.24 12.66
N THR A 220 0.76 13.61 12.25
CA THR A 220 -0.43 14.33 11.75
C THR A 220 -1.02 15.27 12.80
N TYR A 221 -1.11 14.81 14.06
CA TYR A 221 -1.54 15.65 15.18
C TYR A 221 -0.63 16.86 15.36
N GLY A 222 0.69 16.66 15.38
CA GLY A 222 1.68 17.72 15.55
C GLY A 222 1.60 18.77 14.44
N VAL A 223 1.56 18.33 13.18
CA VAL A 223 1.45 19.21 12.01
C VAL A 223 0.17 20.03 12.06
N LEU A 224 -1.00 19.40 12.20
CA LEU A 224 -2.27 20.13 12.18
C LEU A 224 -2.45 21.02 13.42
N LYS A 225 -1.93 20.61 14.57
CA LYS A 225 -1.90 21.46 15.76
C LYS A 225 -1.04 22.72 15.53
N LEU A 226 0.10 22.58 14.87
CA LEU A 226 0.95 23.73 14.53
C LEU A 226 0.21 24.73 13.64
N PHE A 227 -0.52 24.25 12.62
CA PHE A 227 -1.33 25.12 11.77
C PHE A 227 -2.51 25.75 12.53
N GLY A 228 -3.19 25.00 13.40
CA GLY A 228 -4.27 25.54 14.25
C GLY A 228 -3.78 26.61 15.23
N MET A 229 -2.53 26.55 15.67
CA MET A 229 -1.91 27.58 16.51
C MET A 229 -1.53 28.86 15.75
N HIS A 230 -1.22 28.76 14.45
CA HIS A 230 -0.77 29.88 13.63
C HIS A 230 -1.89 30.54 12.79
N GLY A 231 -3.13 30.06 12.90
CA GLY A 231 -4.34 30.77 12.45
C GLY A 231 -4.27 31.25 10.99
N VAL A 232 -4.28 30.30 10.05
CA VAL A 232 -4.67 30.54 8.66
C VAL A 232 -6.08 30.01 8.44
#